data_AF-A0A6G9AHF4-F1
#
_entry.id   AF-A0A6G9AHF4-F1
#
_cell.length_a   1.000
_cell.length_b   1.000
_cell.length_c   1.000
_cell.angle_alpha   90.00
_cell.angle_beta   90.00
_cell.angle_gamma   90.00
#
_symmetry.space_group_name_H-M   'P 1'
#
loop_
_entity.id
_entity.type
_entity.pdbx_description
1 polymer ?
#
loop_
_entity_poly.entity_id
_entity_poly.type
_entity_poly.pdbx_seq_one_letter_code
_entity_poly.pdbx_strand_id
1 'polypeptide(L)'
;MKTLLLHLSACLLIISQTYAQDTTSLDKQKDRQNRYPKRAAQIGFIPPLSTNGLESGKVSNRFSLNALGSYAAALDGVELSGLFNVEKDYVDGVQFAGIVNSVGNELEGAQFAGITNIVGGNAHGSQFGGIANVVGKGMKGAQFAGIANLVGQDVRGVQIAGIANIANAVTGPQIAGIVNIAGRIKGAQIGLINIARDIDGPQIGLISLSPNGYRRFEVWASDALHANVAFKMGGNRQFYNIFALGATVPTTNRTRWGYGYGIGTNQPIGKRVQLSLEAISYQIHEENTTWDQLNMLNQARFSFIFPIHNRMAFTLTPTFNVQVSRLEVAEGIGSEWVGWSVYDHLTDNGTRVRMWPGATVGLQF
;
A
#
# COMPACT_ATOMS: atom_id res chain seq x y z
N MET A 1 21.81 -1.69 0.06
CA MET A 1 20.33 -1.58 -0.03
C MET A 1 19.70 -2.45 -1.12
N LYS A 2 20.23 -2.50 -2.36
CA LYS A 2 19.74 -3.44 -3.40
C LYS A 2 19.79 -4.92 -2.96
N THR A 3 20.82 -5.31 -2.22
CA THR A 3 21.01 -6.68 -1.72
C THR A 3 20.05 -7.04 -0.58
N LEU A 4 19.82 -6.16 0.39
CA LEU A 4 18.93 -6.45 1.54
C LEU A 4 17.47 -6.64 1.11
N LEU A 5 16.99 -5.83 0.17
CA LEU A 5 15.64 -5.95 -0.43
C LEU A 5 15.51 -7.22 -1.28
N LEU A 6 16.54 -7.58 -2.04
CA LEU A 6 16.57 -8.86 -2.76
C LEU A 6 16.57 -10.06 -1.79
N HIS A 7 17.24 -9.96 -0.64
CA HIS A 7 17.30 -11.05 0.34
C HIS A 7 16.00 -11.22 1.11
N LEU A 8 15.29 -10.12 1.44
CA LEU A 8 13.97 -10.21 2.09
C LEU A 8 12.90 -10.74 1.15
N SER A 9 12.87 -10.26 -0.10
CA SER A 9 12.00 -10.82 -1.14
C SER A 9 12.36 -12.27 -1.46
N ALA A 10 13.66 -12.60 -1.54
CA ALA A 10 14.13 -13.96 -1.76
C ALA A 10 13.79 -14.86 -0.57
N CYS A 11 13.91 -14.45 0.69
CA CYS A 11 13.54 -15.28 1.84
C CYS A 11 12.03 -15.58 1.86
N LEU A 12 11.17 -14.61 1.54
CA LEU A 12 9.73 -14.81 1.44
C LEU A 12 9.31 -15.61 0.19
N LEU A 13 10.04 -15.46 -0.93
CA LEU A 13 9.87 -16.27 -2.15
C LEU A 13 10.47 -17.68 -2.01
N ILE A 14 11.51 -17.87 -1.20
CA ILE A 14 12.08 -19.18 -0.92
C ILE A 14 11.05 -19.98 -0.14
N ILE A 15 10.37 -19.39 0.85
CA ILE A 15 9.28 -20.08 1.57
C ILE A 15 8.15 -20.51 0.62
N SER A 16 7.82 -19.75 -0.42
CA SER A 16 6.84 -20.18 -1.44
C SER A 16 7.40 -21.20 -2.43
N GLN A 17 8.70 -21.16 -2.74
CA GLN A 17 9.38 -22.13 -3.59
C GLN A 17 9.65 -23.47 -2.89
N THR A 18 9.88 -23.50 -1.58
CA THR A 18 10.11 -24.76 -0.84
C THR A 18 8.84 -25.63 -0.79
N TYR A 19 7.66 -25.07 -1.06
CA TYR A 19 6.41 -25.82 -1.24
C TYR A 19 6.05 -26.09 -2.70
N ALA A 20 6.75 -25.49 -3.65
CA ALA A 20 6.57 -25.76 -5.08
C ALA A 20 7.52 -26.88 -5.52
N GLN A 21 7.21 -28.13 -5.16
CA GLN A 21 7.85 -29.26 -5.82
C GLN A 21 7.44 -29.29 -7.30
N ASP A 22 8.47 -29.38 -8.13
CA ASP A 22 8.51 -29.64 -9.57
C ASP A 22 7.15 -29.86 -10.27
N THR A 23 6.70 -28.87 -11.04
CA THR A 23 5.66 -29.05 -12.07
C THR A 23 6.10 -28.42 -13.39
N THR A 24 7.20 -28.91 -13.95
CA THR A 24 7.53 -28.75 -15.36
C THR A 24 6.68 -29.70 -16.21
N SER A 25 5.38 -29.45 -16.26
CA SER A 25 4.52 -29.79 -17.39
C SER A 25 3.11 -29.30 -17.10
N LEU A 26 2.53 -28.54 -18.03
CA LEU A 26 1.11 -28.53 -18.45
C LEU A 26 0.59 -27.09 -18.65
N ASP A 27 0.90 -26.57 -19.85
CA ASP A 27 0.06 -25.63 -20.58
C ASP A 27 -1.23 -26.33 -21.08
N LYS A 28 -2.02 -26.91 -20.17
CA LYS A 28 -3.31 -27.51 -20.51
C LYS A 28 -4.38 -27.07 -19.53
N GLN A 29 -4.84 -25.84 -19.75
CA GLN A 29 -6.09 -25.31 -19.23
C GLN A 29 -7.34 -25.96 -19.85
N LYS A 30 -7.25 -27.20 -20.38
CA LYS A 30 -8.34 -27.91 -21.06
C LYS A 30 -8.62 -29.26 -20.38
N ASP A 31 -9.85 -29.34 -19.86
CA ASP A 31 -10.55 -30.43 -19.19
C ASP A 31 -10.03 -30.87 -17.81
N ARG A 32 -10.52 -30.18 -16.78
CA ARG A 32 -10.70 -30.74 -15.43
C ARG A 32 -11.70 -31.90 -15.43
N GLN A 33 -12.59 -31.95 -16.43
CA GLN A 33 -13.57 -33.01 -16.60
C GLN A 33 -12.87 -34.38 -16.73
N ASN A 34 -13.24 -35.32 -15.86
CA ASN A 34 -12.82 -36.72 -15.84
C ASN A 34 -11.36 -37.03 -15.41
N ARG A 35 -10.63 -36.11 -14.76
CA ARG A 35 -9.32 -36.45 -14.17
C ARG A 35 -9.42 -37.45 -13.01
N TYR A 36 -10.49 -37.34 -12.21
CA TYR A 36 -10.73 -38.18 -11.05
C TYR A 36 -12.16 -38.73 -11.05
N PRO A 37 -12.38 -39.97 -10.58
CA PRO A 37 -13.72 -40.49 -10.34
C PRO A 37 -14.49 -39.59 -9.37
N LYS A 38 -15.70 -39.19 -9.75
CA LYS A 38 -16.53 -38.28 -8.95
C LYS A 38 -17.36 -39.03 -7.91
N ARG A 39 -17.40 -38.50 -6.70
CA ARG A 39 -18.24 -38.93 -5.58
C ARG A 39 -19.22 -37.81 -5.24
N ALA A 40 -20.47 -38.19 -5.02
CA ALA A 40 -21.52 -37.22 -4.72
C ALA A 40 -21.31 -36.56 -3.35
N ALA A 41 -20.91 -37.34 -2.34
CA ALA A 41 -20.70 -36.87 -0.99
C ALA A 41 -19.56 -37.64 -0.29
N GLN A 42 -18.80 -36.93 0.53
CA GLN A 42 -17.89 -37.49 1.53
C GLN A 42 -18.26 -36.94 2.90
N ILE A 43 -18.70 -37.81 3.81
CA ILE A 43 -18.91 -37.47 5.22
C ILE A 43 -17.91 -38.28 6.06
N GLY A 44 -17.26 -37.65 7.05
CA GLY A 44 -16.25 -38.32 7.88
C GLY A 44 -15.75 -37.54 9.09
N PHE A 45 -14.83 -38.13 9.85
CA PHE A 45 -14.08 -37.45 10.90
C PHE A 45 -12.77 -36.90 10.34
N ILE A 46 -11.95 -37.79 9.78
CA ILE A 46 -10.70 -37.54 9.07
C ILE A 46 -10.44 -38.75 8.16
N PRO A 47 -9.99 -38.63 6.90
CA PRO A 47 -9.57 -39.82 6.14
C PRO A 47 -8.51 -40.64 6.90
N PRO A 48 -8.63 -41.99 6.97
CA PRO A 48 -9.59 -42.85 6.26
C PRO A 48 -10.92 -43.09 6.99
N LEU A 49 -11.16 -42.49 8.15
CA LEU A 49 -12.45 -42.52 8.86
C LEU A 49 -13.49 -41.60 8.18
N SER A 50 -13.75 -41.87 6.90
CA SER A 50 -14.74 -41.20 6.06
C SER A 50 -15.41 -42.21 5.13
N THR A 51 -16.56 -41.84 4.58
CA THR A 51 -17.30 -42.62 3.55
C THR A 51 -16.47 -43.02 2.33
N ASN A 52 -15.38 -42.30 2.01
CA ASN A 52 -14.47 -42.63 0.91
C ASN A 52 -13.27 -43.51 1.33
N GLY A 53 -13.06 -43.74 2.63
CA GLY A 53 -12.03 -44.63 3.14
C GLY A 53 -10.60 -44.26 2.69
N LEU A 54 -9.87 -45.26 2.19
CA LEU A 54 -8.51 -45.11 1.64
C LEU A 54 -8.49 -44.50 0.23
N GLU A 55 -9.65 -44.46 -0.44
CA GLU A 55 -9.76 -43.98 -1.81
C GLU A 55 -9.95 -42.45 -1.87
N SER A 56 -10.11 -41.76 -0.73
CA SER A 56 -10.30 -40.30 -0.68
C SER A 56 -9.23 -39.56 -1.51
N GLY A 57 -7.97 -39.95 -1.40
CA GLY A 57 -6.86 -39.35 -2.13
C GLY A 57 -6.80 -39.64 -3.65
N LYS A 58 -7.82 -40.29 -4.24
CA LYS A 58 -7.92 -40.61 -5.67
C LYS A 58 -9.24 -40.15 -6.30
N VAL A 59 -10.16 -39.57 -5.52
CA VAL A 59 -11.49 -39.18 -5.98
C VAL A 59 -11.70 -37.67 -5.91
N SER A 60 -12.62 -37.18 -6.73
CA SER A 60 -13.17 -35.83 -6.61
C SER A 60 -14.52 -35.85 -5.89
N ASN A 61 -14.73 -34.96 -4.94
CA ASN A 61 -15.99 -34.84 -4.20
C ASN A 61 -16.82 -33.65 -4.71
N ARG A 62 -18.15 -33.80 -4.80
CA ARG A 62 -19.08 -32.66 -4.99
C ARG A 62 -19.51 -32.02 -3.67
N PHE A 63 -19.60 -32.82 -2.62
CA PHE A 63 -19.89 -32.38 -1.27
C PHE A 63 -18.95 -33.09 -0.31
N SER A 64 -18.25 -32.36 0.56
CA SER A 64 -17.46 -32.97 1.63
C SER A 64 -17.72 -32.28 2.96
N LEU A 65 -18.02 -33.07 3.99
CA LEU A 65 -18.24 -32.61 5.35
C LEU A 65 -17.42 -33.48 6.31
N ASN A 66 -16.39 -32.90 6.93
CA ASN A 66 -15.53 -33.63 7.87
C ASN A 66 -15.43 -32.94 9.22
N ALA A 67 -15.51 -33.70 10.31
CA ALA A 67 -15.45 -33.12 11.66
C ALA A 67 -14.08 -32.52 11.99
N LEU A 68 -12.97 -33.18 11.61
CA LEU A 68 -11.61 -32.66 11.77
C LEU A 68 -10.99 -32.20 10.46
N GLY A 69 -10.98 -33.04 9.42
CA GLY A 69 -10.27 -32.67 8.21
C GLY A 69 -10.58 -33.54 7.02
N SER A 70 -10.29 -33.01 5.84
CA SER A 70 -10.42 -33.71 4.56
C SER A 70 -9.07 -33.96 3.90
N TYR A 71 -9.07 -34.92 2.98
CA TYR A 71 -7.96 -35.21 2.09
C TYR A 71 -8.53 -35.86 0.84
N ALA A 72 -8.55 -35.13 -0.29
CA ALA A 72 -9.05 -35.64 -1.55
C ALA A 72 -8.05 -35.43 -2.70
N ALA A 73 -8.32 -36.08 -3.85
CA ALA A 73 -7.57 -35.75 -5.05
C ALA A 73 -7.99 -34.37 -5.59
N ALA A 74 -9.29 -34.09 -5.59
CA ALA A 74 -9.86 -32.83 -6.04
C ALA A 74 -11.23 -32.55 -5.41
N LEU A 75 -11.74 -31.33 -5.61
CA LEU A 75 -13.09 -30.91 -5.26
C LEU A 75 -13.79 -30.30 -6.48
N ASP A 76 -15.04 -30.73 -6.73
CA ASP A 76 -15.96 -30.20 -7.75
C ASP A 76 -17.27 -29.76 -7.05
N GLY A 77 -17.19 -28.89 -6.04
CA GLY A 77 -18.34 -28.41 -5.28
C GLY A 77 -17.99 -27.80 -3.93
N VAL A 78 -18.61 -28.27 -2.84
CA VAL A 78 -18.49 -27.62 -1.52
C VAL A 78 -17.81 -28.54 -0.52
N GLU A 79 -16.91 -27.98 0.28
CA GLU A 79 -16.20 -28.70 1.33
C GLU A 79 -16.10 -27.90 2.61
N LEU A 80 -16.48 -28.55 3.72
CA LEU A 80 -16.53 -27.98 5.05
C LEU A 80 -15.79 -28.92 6.01
N SER A 81 -14.70 -28.45 6.61
CA SER A 81 -13.96 -29.20 7.63
C SER A 81 -13.65 -28.38 8.87
N GLY A 82 -13.57 -29.06 10.02
CA GLY A 82 -13.27 -28.41 11.30
C GLY A 82 -11.89 -27.75 11.36
N LEU A 83 -10.84 -28.43 10.89
CA LEU A 83 -9.46 -27.95 10.98
C LEU A 83 -8.81 -27.73 9.61
N PHE A 84 -8.82 -28.72 8.71
CA PHE A 84 -8.09 -28.62 7.45
C PHE A 84 -8.78 -29.27 6.25
N ASN A 85 -8.52 -28.73 5.06
CA ASN A 85 -8.80 -29.36 3.77
C ASN A 85 -7.50 -29.47 2.94
N VAL A 86 -7.26 -30.61 2.31
CA VAL A 86 -6.02 -30.88 1.55
C VAL A 86 -6.32 -31.61 0.24
N GLU A 87 -6.34 -30.84 -0.85
CA GLU A 87 -6.68 -31.30 -2.19
C GLU A 87 -5.41 -31.36 -3.03
N LYS A 88 -5.09 -32.57 -3.51
CA LYS A 88 -3.83 -32.81 -4.23
C LYS A 88 -3.70 -32.05 -5.54
N ASP A 89 -4.79 -31.89 -6.27
CA ASP A 89 -4.79 -31.28 -7.60
C ASP A 89 -5.55 -29.96 -7.62
N TYR A 90 -6.88 -30.01 -7.69
CA TYR A 90 -7.68 -28.80 -7.91
C TYR A 90 -8.90 -28.70 -7.00
N VAL A 91 -9.38 -27.47 -6.89
CA VAL A 91 -10.67 -27.13 -6.32
C VAL A 91 -11.43 -26.29 -7.35
N ASP A 92 -12.63 -26.75 -7.70
CA ASP A 92 -13.65 -26.02 -8.45
C ASP A 92 -14.89 -25.90 -7.56
N GLY A 93 -14.97 -24.80 -6.80
CA GLY A 93 -16.04 -24.55 -5.84
C GLY A 93 -15.61 -23.83 -4.56
N VAL A 94 -16.14 -24.25 -3.40
CA VAL A 94 -16.00 -23.54 -2.12
C VAL A 94 -15.42 -24.44 -1.04
N GLN A 95 -14.35 -23.98 -0.38
CA GLN A 95 -13.76 -24.65 0.78
C GLN A 95 -13.83 -23.78 2.04
N PHE A 96 -14.19 -24.41 3.16
CA PHE A 96 -14.10 -23.83 4.49
C PHE A 96 -13.31 -24.75 5.42
N ALA A 97 -12.32 -24.20 6.11
CA ALA A 97 -11.54 -24.88 7.14
C ALA A 97 -11.32 -23.96 8.35
N GLY A 98 -11.36 -24.52 9.57
CA GLY A 98 -11.05 -23.74 10.76
C GLY A 98 -9.59 -23.27 10.84
N ILE A 99 -8.65 -23.97 10.19
CA ILE A 99 -7.22 -23.63 10.22
C ILE A 99 -6.66 -23.45 8.81
N VAL A 100 -6.63 -24.51 7.97
CA VAL A 100 -5.91 -24.49 6.68
C VAL A 100 -6.73 -25.06 5.53
N ASN A 101 -6.75 -24.37 4.38
CA ASN A 101 -7.03 -25.01 3.09
C ASN A 101 -5.74 -25.11 2.28
N SER A 102 -5.47 -26.27 1.69
CA SER A 102 -4.29 -26.51 0.85
C SER A 102 -4.69 -27.16 -0.47
N VAL A 103 -4.33 -26.54 -1.59
CA VAL A 103 -4.59 -27.04 -2.95
C VAL A 103 -3.28 -27.14 -3.71
N GLY A 104 -2.95 -28.32 -4.23
CA GLY A 104 -1.67 -28.55 -4.89
C GLY A 104 -1.46 -27.73 -6.16
N ASN A 105 -2.48 -27.62 -7.02
CA ASN A 105 -2.37 -26.94 -8.31
C ASN A 105 -3.34 -25.76 -8.47
N GLU A 106 -4.62 -25.99 -8.66
CA GLU A 106 -5.52 -24.92 -9.15
C GLU A 106 -6.73 -24.72 -8.26
N LEU A 107 -7.01 -23.45 -7.94
CA LEU A 107 -8.27 -23.03 -7.33
C LEU A 107 -9.11 -22.27 -8.35
N GLU A 108 -10.37 -22.65 -8.50
CA GLU A 108 -11.43 -21.85 -9.11
C GLU A 108 -12.61 -21.79 -8.13
N GLY A 109 -12.92 -20.61 -7.60
CA GLY A 109 -13.97 -20.42 -6.60
C GLY A 109 -13.49 -19.72 -5.33
N ALA A 110 -13.87 -20.22 -4.16
CA ALA A 110 -13.63 -19.52 -2.89
C ALA A 110 -13.00 -20.39 -1.80
N GLN A 111 -12.05 -19.84 -1.05
CA GLN A 111 -11.46 -20.49 0.11
C GLN A 111 -11.54 -19.61 1.35
N PHE A 112 -11.98 -20.20 2.45
CA PHE A 112 -12.07 -19.57 3.77
C PHE A 112 -11.31 -20.41 4.79
N ALA A 113 -10.28 -19.83 5.39
CA ALA A 113 -9.47 -20.48 6.42
C ALA A 113 -9.31 -19.57 7.64
N GLY A 114 -9.43 -20.13 8.84
CA GLY A 114 -9.17 -19.37 10.07
C GLY A 114 -7.71 -18.93 10.22
N ILE A 115 -6.76 -19.62 9.58
CA ILE A 115 -5.34 -19.24 9.57
C ILE A 115 -4.83 -19.00 8.14
N THR A 116 -4.71 -20.05 7.32
CA THR A 116 -4.00 -19.92 6.03
C THR A 116 -4.69 -20.65 4.89
N ASN A 117 -4.77 -20.00 3.71
CA ASN A 117 -5.04 -20.68 2.44
C ASN A 117 -3.75 -20.82 1.63
N ILE A 118 -3.51 -22.00 1.06
CA ILE A 118 -2.34 -22.31 0.22
C ILE A 118 -2.82 -22.88 -1.12
N VAL A 119 -2.35 -22.30 -2.23
CA VAL A 119 -2.55 -22.81 -3.59
C VAL A 119 -1.21 -22.88 -4.28
N GLY A 120 -0.75 -24.08 -4.66
CA GLY A 120 0.59 -24.24 -5.28
C GLY A 120 0.69 -23.67 -6.71
N GLY A 121 -0.42 -23.62 -7.44
CA GLY A 121 -0.50 -23.06 -8.79
C GLY A 121 -1.33 -21.76 -8.85
N ASN A 122 -2.29 -21.73 -9.77
CA ASN A 122 -3.10 -20.53 -10.04
C ASN A 122 -4.38 -20.52 -9.19
N ALA A 123 -4.74 -19.35 -8.69
CA ALA A 123 -6.00 -19.13 -7.97
C ALA A 123 -6.90 -18.16 -8.75
N HIS A 124 -8.12 -18.59 -9.08
CA HIS A 124 -9.16 -17.77 -9.67
C HIS A 124 -10.37 -17.68 -8.73
N GLY A 125 -10.65 -16.50 -8.20
CA GLY A 125 -11.80 -16.26 -7.33
C GLY A 125 -11.42 -15.52 -6.05
N SER A 126 -11.90 -15.97 -4.89
CA SER A 126 -11.78 -15.24 -3.63
C SER A 126 -11.11 -16.06 -2.53
N GLN A 127 -10.17 -15.46 -1.79
CA GLN A 127 -9.53 -16.11 -0.64
C GLN A 127 -9.64 -15.23 0.60
N PHE A 128 -10.02 -15.83 1.72
CA PHE A 128 -10.00 -15.21 3.04
C PHE A 128 -9.22 -16.09 4.02
N GLY A 129 -8.08 -15.57 4.51
CA GLY A 129 -7.24 -16.23 5.50
C GLY A 129 -7.12 -15.37 6.75
N GLY A 130 -7.36 -15.91 7.93
CA GLY A 130 -7.23 -15.12 9.17
C GLY A 130 -5.81 -14.57 9.39
N ILE A 131 -4.77 -15.27 8.90
CA ILE A 131 -3.38 -14.82 8.93
C ILE A 131 -2.86 -14.58 7.51
N ALA A 132 -2.91 -15.57 6.63
CA ALA A 132 -2.27 -15.45 5.32
C ALA A 132 -2.98 -16.15 4.17
N ASN A 133 -2.76 -15.65 2.95
CA ASN A 133 -3.03 -16.39 1.72
C ASN A 133 -1.73 -16.52 0.92
N VAL A 134 -1.43 -17.73 0.44
CA VAL A 134 -0.24 -18.02 -0.36
C VAL A 134 -0.65 -18.65 -1.68
N VAL A 135 -0.23 -18.05 -2.79
CA VAL A 135 -0.46 -18.56 -4.16
C VAL A 135 0.89 -18.65 -4.87
N GLY A 136 1.27 -19.85 -5.29
CA GLY A 136 2.57 -20.11 -5.89
C GLY A 136 2.74 -19.48 -7.29
N LYS A 137 1.65 -19.39 -8.07
CA LYS A 137 1.64 -18.77 -9.41
C LYS A 137 0.83 -17.47 -9.42
N GLY A 138 -0.18 -17.36 -10.28
CA GLY A 138 -0.99 -16.15 -10.46
C GLY A 138 -2.30 -16.16 -9.67
N MET A 139 -2.75 -14.98 -9.26
CA MET A 139 -4.05 -14.77 -8.61
C MET A 139 -4.94 -13.88 -9.47
N LYS A 140 -6.16 -14.32 -9.77
CA LYS A 140 -7.19 -13.50 -10.42
C LYS A 140 -8.45 -13.45 -9.56
N GLY A 141 -8.73 -12.29 -8.96
CA GLY A 141 -9.88 -12.06 -8.09
C GLY A 141 -9.52 -11.29 -6.83
N ALA A 142 -9.99 -11.71 -5.66
CA ALA A 142 -9.80 -10.95 -4.41
C ALA A 142 -9.12 -11.79 -3.32
N GLN A 143 -8.12 -11.23 -2.63
CA GLN A 143 -7.48 -11.84 -1.48
C GLN A 143 -7.57 -10.94 -0.25
N PHE A 144 -8.00 -11.51 0.87
CA PHE A 144 -8.13 -10.84 2.16
C PHE A 144 -7.36 -11.65 3.21
N ALA A 145 -6.45 -11.00 3.91
CA ALA A 145 -5.67 -11.62 4.97
C ALA A 145 -5.57 -10.73 6.21
N GLY A 146 -5.55 -11.31 7.41
CA GLY A 146 -5.26 -10.54 8.62
C GLY A 146 -3.82 -10.01 8.65
N ILE A 147 -2.86 -10.77 8.13
CA ILE A 147 -1.44 -10.41 8.13
C ILE A 147 -0.91 -10.21 6.71
N ALA A 148 -0.93 -11.24 5.85
CA ALA A 148 -0.24 -11.15 4.56
C ALA A 148 -0.89 -11.90 3.38
N ASN A 149 -0.84 -11.30 2.20
CA ASN A 149 -1.06 -12.01 0.93
C ASN A 149 0.26 -12.13 0.16
N LEU A 150 0.61 -13.36 -0.23
CA LEU A 150 1.83 -13.69 -0.95
C LEU A 150 1.48 -14.37 -2.28
N VAL A 151 1.85 -13.75 -3.40
CA VAL A 151 1.61 -14.29 -4.75
C VAL A 151 2.94 -14.34 -5.51
N GLY A 152 3.33 -15.53 -5.98
CA GLY A 152 4.63 -15.73 -6.63
C GLY A 152 4.75 -15.03 -7.99
N GLN A 153 3.64 -14.78 -8.67
CA GLN A 153 3.60 -14.16 -10.00
C GLN A 153 2.65 -12.95 -10.04
N ASP A 154 1.70 -12.97 -10.98
CA ASP A 154 0.85 -11.85 -11.32
C ASP A 154 -0.47 -11.89 -10.55
N VAL A 155 -0.88 -10.73 -10.07
CA VAL A 155 -2.19 -10.50 -9.45
C VAL A 155 -3.04 -9.65 -10.40
N ARG A 156 -4.26 -10.12 -10.69
CA ARG A 156 -5.29 -9.34 -11.39
C ARG A 156 -6.53 -9.25 -10.49
N GLY A 157 -6.65 -8.15 -9.77
CA GLY A 157 -7.74 -7.90 -8.83
C GLY A 157 -7.27 -7.20 -7.56
N VAL A 158 -7.84 -7.57 -6.41
CA VAL A 158 -7.68 -6.84 -5.14
C VAL A 158 -6.87 -7.66 -4.15
N GLN A 159 -5.90 -7.05 -3.48
CA GLN A 159 -5.25 -7.63 -2.29
C GLN A 159 -5.38 -6.69 -1.10
N ILE A 160 -5.92 -7.21 0.00
CA ILE A 160 -6.06 -6.49 1.27
C ILE A 160 -5.44 -7.32 2.38
N ALA A 161 -4.50 -6.73 3.12
CA ALA A 161 -3.82 -7.36 4.24
C ALA A 161 -3.64 -6.38 5.42
N GLY A 162 -3.59 -6.87 6.66
CA GLY A 162 -3.27 -6.01 7.79
C GLY A 162 -1.82 -5.50 7.77
N ILE A 163 -0.87 -6.32 7.31
CA ILE A 163 0.57 -5.99 7.35
C ILE A 163 1.18 -5.88 5.97
N ALA A 164 1.06 -6.92 5.12
CA ALA A 164 1.83 -6.99 3.89
C ALA A 164 1.10 -7.59 2.68
N ASN A 165 1.25 -6.97 1.51
CA ASN A 165 0.96 -7.62 0.22
C ASN A 165 2.25 -7.71 -0.61
N ILE A 166 2.54 -8.89 -1.16
CA ILE A 166 3.72 -9.14 -1.99
C ILE A 166 3.31 -9.88 -3.27
N ALA A 167 3.68 -9.33 -4.42
CA ALA A 167 3.46 -9.91 -5.75
C ALA A 167 4.56 -9.49 -6.74
N ASN A 168 4.67 -10.15 -7.90
CA ASN A 168 5.60 -9.71 -8.95
C ASN A 168 5.00 -8.59 -9.81
N ALA A 169 3.77 -8.80 -10.31
CA ALA A 169 3.01 -7.76 -11.00
C ALA A 169 1.59 -7.71 -10.48
N VAL A 170 1.00 -6.51 -10.49
CA VAL A 170 -0.33 -6.26 -9.94
C VAL A 170 -1.11 -5.40 -10.92
N THR A 171 -2.29 -5.86 -11.29
CA THR A 171 -3.32 -5.05 -11.96
C THR A 171 -4.52 -4.94 -11.02
N GLY A 172 -4.67 -3.78 -10.39
CA GLY A 172 -5.67 -3.52 -9.36
C GLY A 172 -5.06 -2.96 -8.06
N PRO A 173 -5.89 -2.76 -7.01
CA PRO A 173 -5.44 -2.16 -5.76
C PRO A 173 -4.75 -3.16 -4.81
N GLN A 174 -3.66 -2.72 -4.18
CA GLN A 174 -3.04 -3.37 -3.02
C GLN A 174 -3.15 -2.47 -1.79
N ILE A 175 -3.76 -2.98 -0.73
CA ILE A 175 -3.97 -2.25 0.52
C ILE A 175 -3.37 -3.05 1.66
N ALA A 176 -2.36 -2.47 2.32
CA ALA A 176 -1.72 -3.06 3.48
C ALA A 176 -1.54 -1.99 4.57
N GLY A 177 -1.65 -2.36 5.84
CA GLY A 177 -1.38 -1.41 6.92
C GLY A 177 0.07 -0.93 6.93
N ILE A 178 1.03 -1.81 6.61
CA ILE A 178 2.46 -1.50 6.70
C ILE A 178 3.11 -1.45 5.33
N VAL A 179 3.16 -2.55 4.58
CA VAL A 179 3.99 -2.64 3.38
C VAL A 179 3.28 -3.26 2.17
N ASN A 180 3.40 -2.61 1.00
CA ASN A 180 3.06 -3.23 -0.28
C ASN A 180 4.34 -3.33 -1.13
N ILE A 181 4.59 -4.51 -1.69
CA ILE A 181 5.75 -4.76 -2.56
C ILE A 181 5.28 -5.36 -3.88
N ALA A 182 5.62 -4.71 -4.99
CA ALA A 182 5.52 -5.33 -6.30
C ALA A 182 6.63 -4.91 -7.26
N GLY A 183 6.85 -5.70 -8.31
CA GLY A 183 7.69 -5.31 -9.43
C GLY A 183 6.99 -4.26 -10.29
N ARG A 184 5.85 -4.60 -10.87
CA ARG A 184 5.06 -3.72 -11.74
C ARG A 184 3.64 -3.56 -11.24
N ILE A 185 3.10 -2.34 -11.31
CA ILE A 185 1.76 -2.05 -10.82
C ILE A 185 1.00 -1.23 -11.85
N LYS A 186 -0.22 -1.68 -12.15
CA LYS A 186 -1.25 -0.92 -12.85
C LYS A 186 -2.47 -0.83 -11.93
N GLY A 187 -2.53 0.21 -11.12
CA GLY A 187 -3.46 0.32 -10.00
C GLY A 187 -2.89 1.16 -8.86
N ALA A 188 -3.51 1.08 -7.69
CA ALA A 188 -3.11 1.87 -6.52
C ALA A 188 -2.42 1.01 -5.46
N GLN A 189 -1.46 1.59 -4.74
CA GLN A 189 -0.96 1.04 -3.48
C GLN A 189 -1.31 1.95 -2.32
N ILE A 190 -1.81 1.37 -1.23
CA ILE A 190 -2.14 2.09 0.00
C ILE A 190 -1.50 1.35 1.17
N GLY A 191 -0.61 2.03 1.89
CA GLY A 191 0.08 1.51 3.07
C GLY A 191 1.20 2.43 3.50
N LEU A 192 1.75 2.25 4.70
CA LEU A 192 2.81 3.14 5.22
C LEU A 192 4.04 3.15 4.29
N ILE A 193 4.41 2.00 3.73
CA ILE A 193 5.55 1.81 2.85
C ILE A 193 5.09 1.13 1.56
N ASN A 194 5.23 1.82 0.43
CA ASN A 194 4.89 1.29 -0.89
C ASN A 194 6.16 1.16 -1.73
N ILE A 195 6.44 -0.04 -2.22
CA ILE A 195 7.63 -0.34 -3.03
C ILE A 195 7.17 -0.91 -4.36
N ALA A 196 7.50 -0.20 -5.45
CA ALA A 196 7.22 -0.64 -6.81
C ALA A 196 8.38 -0.29 -7.74
N ARG A 197 8.80 -1.20 -8.64
CA ARG A 197 9.81 -0.84 -9.65
C ARG A 197 9.22 0.14 -10.65
N ASP A 198 8.06 -0.19 -11.20
CA ASP A 198 7.30 0.63 -12.13
C ASP A 198 5.83 0.67 -11.70
N ILE A 199 5.24 1.86 -11.59
CA ILE A 199 3.84 2.03 -11.21
C ILE A 199 3.09 3.03 -12.11
N ASP A 200 1.97 2.56 -12.63
CA ASP A 200 0.91 3.33 -13.26
C ASP A 200 -0.30 3.42 -12.31
N GLY A 201 -0.28 4.46 -11.49
CA GLY A 201 -1.28 4.73 -10.46
C GLY A 201 -0.68 5.34 -9.17
N PRO A 202 -1.53 5.77 -8.22
CA PRO A 202 -1.06 6.43 -7.00
C PRO A 202 -0.46 5.45 -5.98
N GLN A 203 0.57 5.90 -5.25
CA GLN A 203 1.12 5.22 -4.07
C GLN A 203 0.89 6.08 -2.81
N ILE A 204 -0.17 5.79 -2.08
CA ILE A 204 -0.56 6.54 -0.88
C ILE A 204 0.11 5.89 0.34
N GLY A 205 1.01 6.63 0.98
CA GLY A 205 1.78 6.13 2.11
C GLY A 205 2.71 7.19 2.69
N LEU A 206 3.39 6.88 3.79
CA LEU A 206 4.45 7.74 4.33
C LEU A 206 5.68 7.72 3.42
N ILE A 207 6.02 6.54 2.91
CA ILE A 207 7.19 6.29 2.08
C ILE A 207 6.76 5.54 0.82
N SER A 208 6.98 6.15 -0.34
CA SER A 208 6.68 5.56 -1.64
C SER A 208 7.95 5.52 -2.49
N LEU A 209 8.50 4.32 -2.70
CA LEU A 209 9.79 4.09 -3.35
C LEU A 209 9.60 3.45 -4.72
N SER A 210 10.05 4.16 -5.75
CA SER A 210 10.24 3.63 -7.09
C SER A 210 11.56 4.13 -7.69
N PRO A 211 12.43 3.24 -8.22
CA PRO A 211 13.67 3.64 -8.89
C PRO A 211 13.48 4.64 -10.03
N ASN A 212 12.35 4.53 -10.74
CA ASN A 212 11.97 5.41 -11.86
C ASN A 212 10.89 6.44 -11.45
N GLY A 213 10.65 6.59 -10.15
CA GLY A 213 9.57 7.40 -9.61
C GLY A 213 9.83 8.91 -9.63
N TYR A 214 8.82 9.65 -9.21
CA TYR A 214 8.86 11.10 -9.09
C TYR A 214 9.74 11.50 -7.91
N ARG A 215 10.88 12.13 -8.22
CA ARG A 215 11.82 12.68 -7.25
C ARG A 215 12.20 14.08 -7.66
N ARG A 216 12.00 15.04 -6.77
CA ARG A 216 12.30 16.45 -7.03
C ARG A 216 12.85 17.10 -5.80
N PHE A 217 13.88 17.93 -5.98
CA PHE A 217 14.31 18.87 -4.97
C PHE A 217 13.72 20.23 -5.30
N GLU A 218 13.15 20.91 -4.32
CA GLU A 218 12.65 22.27 -4.49
C GLU A 218 13.24 23.17 -3.42
N VAL A 219 13.64 24.38 -3.82
CA VAL A 219 14.04 25.45 -2.91
C VAL A 219 13.16 26.65 -3.24
N TRP A 220 12.54 27.26 -2.23
CA TRP A 220 11.68 28.43 -2.45
C TRP A 220 11.77 29.42 -1.30
N ALA A 221 11.49 30.68 -1.63
CA ALA A 221 11.29 31.76 -0.68
C ALA A 221 9.80 31.96 -0.42
N SER A 222 9.43 32.25 0.82
CA SER A 222 8.04 32.55 1.21
C SER A 222 7.95 33.71 2.21
N ASP A 223 6.74 34.20 2.38
CA ASP A 223 6.35 35.23 3.33
C ASP A 223 6.46 34.78 4.79
N ALA A 224 6.18 33.51 5.09
CA ALA A 224 6.30 32.96 6.44
C ALA A 224 7.73 32.44 6.74
N LEU A 225 8.11 31.32 6.13
CA LEU A 225 9.47 30.79 6.21
C LEU A 225 10.27 31.37 5.05
N HIS A 226 11.18 32.31 5.32
CA HIS A 226 11.88 33.07 4.27
C HIS A 226 12.67 32.18 3.30
N ALA A 227 13.24 31.09 3.77
CA ALA A 227 13.95 30.11 2.95
C ALA A 227 13.47 28.70 3.28
N ASN A 228 13.19 27.91 2.25
CA ASN A 228 12.73 26.53 2.40
C ASN A 228 13.42 25.62 1.40
N VAL A 229 13.54 24.36 1.80
CA VAL A 229 13.96 23.25 0.95
C VAL A 229 12.98 22.09 1.14
N ALA A 230 12.65 21.40 0.06
CA ALA A 230 11.87 20.18 0.14
C ALA A 230 12.41 19.09 -0.79
N PHE A 231 12.23 17.87 -0.33
CA PHE A 231 12.39 16.68 -1.13
C PHE A 231 11.01 16.05 -1.38
N LYS A 232 10.65 15.94 -2.66
CA LYS A 232 9.41 15.29 -3.11
C LYS A 232 9.72 13.88 -3.58
N MET A 233 8.93 12.91 -3.13
CA MET A 233 9.14 11.50 -3.44
C MET A 233 7.81 10.77 -3.63
N GLY A 234 7.67 10.07 -4.74
CA GLY A 234 6.53 9.20 -5.01
C GLY A 234 6.81 8.19 -6.11
N GLY A 235 5.93 7.21 -6.25
CA GLY A 235 6.02 6.21 -7.33
C GLY A 235 5.90 6.82 -8.72
N ASN A 236 5.10 7.87 -8.84
CA ASN A 236 4.94 8.65 -10.05
C ASN A 236 4.46 10.07 -9.70
N ARG A 237 4.10 10.86 -10.72
CA ARG A 237 3.65 12.25 -10.55
C ARG A 237 2.21 12.40 -10.04
N GLN A 238 1.40 11.33 -10.09
CA GLN A 238 -0.02 11.37 -9.72
C GLN A 238 -0.21 11.53 -8.20
N PHE A 239 0.70 10.97 -7.40
CA PHE A 239 0.73 11.16 -5.95
C PHE A 239 2.18 11.06 -5.44
N TYR A 240 2.60 12.03 -4.64
CA TYR A 240 3.91 12.04 -4.00
C TYR A 240 3.84 12.68 -2.61
N ASN A 241 4.77 12.29 -1.76
CA ASN A 241 5.01 12.88 -0.45
C ASN A 241 6.05 14.00 -0.56
N ILE A 242 6.00 14.94 0.38
CA ILE A 242 6.86 16.11 0.46
C ILE A 242 7.45 16.15 1.86
N PHE A 243 8.76 16.17 1.96
CA PHE A 243 9.50 16.42 3.19
C PHE A 243 10.12 17.79 3.08
N ALA A 244 9.70 18.73 3.92
CA ALA A 244 10.11 20.11 3.83
C ALA A 244 10.81 20.57 5.10
N LEU A 245 11.78 21.47 4.95
CA LEU A 245 12.43 22.21 6.01
C LEU A 245 12.41 23.68 5.63
N GLY A 246 12.15 24.56 6.57
CA GLY A 246 12.19 26.00 6.33
C GLY A 246 12.65 26.78 7.54
N ALA A 247 13.18 27.96 7.30
CA ALA A 247 13.67 28.86 8.33
C ALA A 247 13.45 30.33 7.95
N THR A 248 13.34 31.17 8.96
CA THR A 248 13.40 32.62 8.82
C THR A 248 14.86 33.08 8.77
N VAL A 249 15.11 34.18 8.07
CA VAL A 249 16.41 34.86 8.13
C VAL A 249 16.66 35.32 9.58
N PRO A 250 17.81 34.98 10.19
CA PRO A 250 18.09 35.35 11.57
C PRO A 250 18.06 36.87 11.73
N THR A 251 17.21 37.36 12.61
CA THR A 251 17.27 38.74 13.12
C THR A 251 17.86 38.70 14.52
N THR A 252 18.44 39.80 15.01
CA THR A 252 19.25 39.92 16.24
C THR A 252 18.69 39.25 17.51
N ASN A 253 17.41 38.88 17.56
CA ASN A 253 16.77 38.16 18.68
C ASN A 253 15.70 37.12 18.26
N ARG A 254 15.62 36.70 17.00
CA ARG A 254 14.53 35.80 16.53
C ARG A 254 15.01 34.86 15.43
N THR A 255 15.15 33.59 15.77
CA THR A 255 15.34 32.50 14.80
C THR A 255 14.16 31.54 14.88
N ARG A 256 13.41 31.40 13.78
CA ARG A 256 12.29 30.46 13.64
C ARG A 256 12.64 29.45 12.56
N TRP A 257 12.37 28.19 12.80
CA TRP A 257 12.55 27.12 11.82
C TRP A 257 11.45 26.09 11.96
N GLY A 258 11.27 25.24 10.95
CA GLY A 258 10.26 24.22 10.99
C GLY A 258 10.55 23.09 10.03
N TYR A 259 9.94 21.95 10.32
CA TYR A 259 9.93 20.79 9.45
C TYR A 259 8.49 20.45 9.09
N GLY A 260 8.27 19.99 7.87
CA GLY A 260 6.95 19.73 7.35
C GLY A 260 6.84 18.43 6.58
N TYR A 261 5.65 17.86 6.65
CA TYR A 261 5.23 16.73 5.83
C TYR A 261 4.05 17.15 4.97
N GLY A 262 4.07 16.73 3.71
CA GLY A 262 3.03 17.07 2.77
C GLY A 262 2.77 15.99 1.74
N ILE A 263 1.71 16.20 1.00
CA ILE A 263 1.30 15.36 -0.12
C ILE A 263 0.98 16.26 -1.32
N GLY A 264 1.14 15.72 -2.51
CA GLY A 264 0.82 16.47 -3.71
C GLY A 264 0.57 15.61 -4.93
N THR A 265 0.02 16.26 -5.94
CA THR A 265 -0.17 15.71 -7.28
C THR A 265 0.38 16.70 -8.31
N ASN A 266 0.87 16.21 -9.44
CA ASN A 266 1.39 17.04 -10.53
C ASN A 266 0.77 16.58 -11.85
N GLN A 267 0.15 17.54 -12.52
CA GLN A 267 -0.48 17.39 -13.82
C GLN A 267 0.22 18.28 -14.87
N PRO A 268 0.81 17.70 -15.93
CA PRO A 268 1.32 18.51 -17.04
C PRO A 268 0.16 19.16 -17.81
N ILE A 269 0.30 20.45 -18.14
CA ILE A 269 -0.61 21.19 -19.01
C ILE A 269 0.12 21.57 -20.30
N GLY A 270 -0.23 20.88 -21.38
CA GLY A 270 0.44 21.04 -22.67
C GLY A 270 1.91 20.62 -22.59
N LYS A 271 2.79 21.33 -23.30
CA LYS A 271 4.22 20.99 -23.41
C LYS A 271 5.14 21.87 -22.55
N ARG A 272 4.63 22.95 -21.95
CA ARG A 272 5.47 24.02 -21.38
C ARG A 272 5.21 24.33 -19.91
N VAL A 273 4.09 23.87 -19.35
CA VAL A 273 3.71 24.20 -17.97
C VAL A 273 3.30 22.92 -17.26
N GLN A 274 3.66 22.78 -15.98
CA GLN A 274 3.10 21.77 -15.11
C GLN A 274 2.38 22.45 -13.96
N LEU A 275 1.26 21.89 -13.54
CA LEU A 275 0.56 22.33 -12.35
C LEU A 275 0.75 21.30 -11.26
N SER A 276 1.10 21.75 -10.07
CA SER A 276 1.02 20.93 -8.87
C SER A 276 -0.01 21.48 -7.90
N LEU A 277 -0.75 20.58 -7.27
CA LEU A 277 -1.57 20.87 -6.10
C LEU A 277 -0.95 20.13 -4.92
N GLU A 278 -0.55 20.87 -3.89
CA GLU A 278 0.20 20.36 -2.75
C GLU A 278 -0.42 20.86 -1.45
N ALA A 279 -0.42 20.00 -0.43
CA ALA A 279 -0.77 20.35 0.94
C ALA A 279 0.42 20.00 1.84
N ILE A 280 0.92 20.96 2.61
CA ILE A 280 2.06 20.77 3.52
C ILE A 280 1.66 21.23 4.92
N SER A 281 2.00 20.45 5.94
CA SER A 281 1.85 20.84 7.34
C SER A 281 3.23 20.94 7.98
N TYR A 282 3.58 22.12 8.48
CA TYR A 282 4.81 22.38 9.21
C TYR A 282 4.57 22.39 10.71
N GLN A 283 5.48 21.80 11.46
CA GLN A 283 5.68 22.09 12.88
C GLN A 283 6.75 23.18 12.99
N ILE A 284 6.39 24.33 13.56
CA ILE A 284 7.28 25.47 13.74
C ILE A 284 7.90 25.42 15.14
N HIS A 285 9.21 25.59 15.19
CA HIS A 285 10.01 25.76 16.40
C HIS A 285 10.59 27.17 16.47
N GLU A 286 10.51 27.74 17.66
CA GLU A 286 11.05 29.06 17.98
C GLU A 286 12.07 28.94 19.12
N GLU A 287 12.99 29.89 19.19
CA GLU A 287 14.04 29.92 20.21
C GLU A 287 13.43 29.94 21.64
N ASN A 288 14.03 29.17 22.55
CA ASN A 288 13.58 29.00 23.95
C ASN A 288 12.20 28.36 24.16
N THR A 289 11.66 27.62 23.18
CA THR A 289 10.38 26.90 23.29
C THR A 289 10.56 25.39 23.46
N THR A 290 9.61 24.74 24.11
CA THR A 290 9.58 23.28 24.31
C THR A 290 8.91 22.57 23.12
N TRP A 291 9.25 21.31 22.90
CA TRP A 291 8.88 20.53 21.72
C TRP A 291 7.41 20.06 21.72
N ASP A 292 6.67 20.33 22.79
CA ASP A 292 5.31 19.87 23.07
C ASP A 292 4.23 20.91 22.74
N GLN A 293 4.62 22.12 22.36
CA GLN A 293 3.68 23.20 22.11
C GLN A 293 3.10 23.13 20.69
N LEU A 294 1.79 23.34 20.59
CA LEU A 294 1.08 23.39 19.31
C LEU A 294 1.48 24.66 18.57
N ASN A 295 2.25 24.52 17.49
CA ASN A 295 2.61 25.63 16.61
C ASN A 295 2.72 25.10 15.17
N MET A 296 1.59 24.99 14.49
CA MET A 296 1.50 24.42 13.16
C MET A 296 1.24 25.50 12.10
N LEU A 297 1.89 25.37 10.95
CA LEU A 297 1.62 26.16 9.75
C LEU A 297 1.22 25.21 8.62
N ASN A 298 -0.05 25.24 8.23
CA ASN A 298 -0.58 24.43 7.13
C ASN A 298 -0.65 25.28 5.87
N GLN A 299 -0.20 24.74 4.75
CA GLN A 299 -0.15 25.41 3.46
C GLN A 299 -0.87 24.57 2.40
N ALA A 300 -1.88 25.16 1.76
CA ALA A 300 -2.33 24.70 0.45
C ALA A 300 -1.54 25.48 -0.62
N ARG A 301 -0.91 24.77 -1.55
CA ARG A 301 0.00 25.33 -2.55
C ARG A 301 -0.49 24.93 -3.94
N PHE A 302 -0.61 25.92 -4.81
CA PHE A 302 -0.94 25.72 -6.21
C PHE A 302 0.22 26.17 -7.08
N SER A 303 1.09 25.24 -7.48
CA SER A 303 2.37 25.56 -8.11
C SER A 303 2.28 25.56 -9.62
N PHE A 304 2.63 26.68 -10.25
CA PHE A 304 2.89 26.76 -11.68
C PHE A 304 4.38 26.52 -11.92
N ILE A 305 4.72 25.43 -12.61
CA ILE A 305 6.08 24.99 -12.84
C ILE A 305 6.43 25.21 -14.31
N PHE A 306 7.45 26.03 -14.55
CA PHE A 306 7.95 26.43 -15.86
C PHE A 306 9.34 25.81 -16.07
N PRO A 307 9.46 24.72 -16.85
CA PRO A 307 10.75 24.12 -17.16
C PRO A 307 11.63 25.12 -17.94
N ILE A 308 12.81 25.43 -17.41
CA ILE A 308 13.80 26.31 -18.06
C ILE A 308 14.82 25.47 -18.82
N HIS A 309 15.29 24.39 -18.19
CA HIS A 309 16.28 23.47 -18.74
C HIS A 309 15.90 22.02 -18.41
N ASN A 310 16.58 21.04 -18.99
CA ASN A 310 16.26 19.61 -18.84
C ASN A 310 16.25 19.08 -17.39
N ARG A 311 16.79 19.84 -16.43
CA ARG A 311 16.89 19.48 -15.01
C ARG A 311 16.54 20.64 -14.06
N MET A 312 15.94 21.71 -14.56
CA MET A 312 15.64 22.91 -13.77
C MET A 312 14.32 23.53 -14.22
N ALA A 313 13.47 23.84 -13.26
CA ALA A 313 12.23 24.55 -13.48
C ALA A 313 12.07 25.70 -12.47
N PHE A 314 11.50 26.80 -12.93
CA PHE A 314 11.07 27.90 -12.09
C PHE A 314 9.65 27.63 -11.57
N THR A 315 9.41 27.91 -10.29
CA THR A 315 8.10 27.72 -9.67
C THR A 315 7.54 29.05 -9.19
N LEU A 316 6.29 29.32 -9.57
CA LEU A 316 5.47 30.41 -9.03
C LEU A 316 4.25 29.78 -8.39
N THR A 317 4.09 30.00 -7.08
CA THR A 317 3.15 29.21 -6.31
C THR A 317 2.36 30.11 -5.37
N PRO A 318 1.14 30.52 -5.75
CA PRO A 318 0.14 31.01 -4.81
C PRO A 318 -0.09 30.00 -3.68
N THR A 319 -0.18 30.51 -2.46
CA THR A 319 -0.41 29.69 -1.26
C THR A 319 -1.59 30.21 -0.46
N PHE A 320 -2.23 29.31 0.27
CA PHE A 320 -3.16 29.67 1.33
C PHE A 320 -2.64 29.07 2.63
N ASN A 321 -2.30 29.94 3.57
CA ASN A 321 -1.65 29.60 4.82
C ASN A 321 -2.70 29.59 5.95
N VAL A 322 -2.63 28.57 6.81
CA VAL A 322 -3.44 28.43 8.03
C VAL A 322 -2.51 28.09 9.19
N GLN A 323 -2.29 29.06 10.06
CA GLN A 323 -1.55 28.90 11.31
C GLN A 323 -2.52 28.48 12.42
N VAL A 324 -2.11 27.46 13.19
CA VAL A 324 -2.80 27.04 14.41
C VAL A 324 -1.76 26.98 15.51
N SER A 325 -1.85 27.88 16.49
CA SER A 325 -0.82 28.01 17.51
C SER A 325 -1.41 28.28 18.90
N ARG A 326 -0.78 27.69 19.91
CA ARG A 326 -0.94 28.00 21.35
C ARG A 326 0.36 28.52 21.96
N LEU A 327 1.39 28.68 21.14
CA LEU A 327 2.70 29.10 21.59
C LEU A 327 2.63 30.58 21.99
N GLU A 328 2.96 30.89 23.24
CA GLU A 328 3.11 32.26 23.70
C GLU A 328 4.49 32.79 23.31
N VAL A 329 4.52 33.84 22.50
CA VAL A 329 5.72 34.54 22.06
C VAL A 329 5.66 36.01 22.51
N ALA A 330 6.74 36.76 22.31
CA ALA A 330 6.79 38.19 22.64
C ALA A 330 5.70 39.05 21.95
N GLU A 331 5.06 38.52 20.91
CA GLU A 331 3.98 39.16 20.12
C GLU A 331 2.57 38.73 20.59
N GLY A 332 2.47 37.91 21.64
CA GLY A 332 1.24 37.26 22.10
C GLY A 332 1.18 35.78 21.69
N ILE A 333 -0.02 35.19 21.68
CA ILE A 333 -0.19 33.79 21.28
C ILE A 333 -0.07 33.69 19.75
N GLY A 334 0.87 32.88 19.28
CA GLY A 334 1.17 32.64 17.87
C GLY A 334 1.94 33.77 17.21
N SER A 335 3.07 33.43 16.58
CA SER A 335 3.91 34.38 15.85
C SER A 335 3.21 35.11 14.73
N GLU A 336 3.49 36.40 14.59
CA GLU A 336 3.10 37.19 13.44
C GLU A 336 4.09 36.96 12.28
N TRP A 337 3.55 36.41 11.19
CA TRP A 337 4.30 36.12 9.96
C TRP A 337 4.15 37.24 8.93
N VAL A 338 2.95 37.81 8.84
CA VAL A 338 2.57 38.84 7.88
C VAL A 338 1.76 39.91 8.58
N GLY A 339 1.90 41.17 8.13
CA GLY A 339 1.15 42.31 8.69
C GLY A 339 -0.33 42.37 8.29
N TRP A 340 -0.86 41.34 7.61
CA TRP A 340 -2.23 41.28 7.14
C TRP A 340 -2.77 39.86 7.24
N SER A 341 -4.05 39.70 7.50
CA SER A 341 -4.72 38.40 7.55
C SER A 341 -6.17 38.53 7.09
N VAL A 342 -6.72 37.45 6.55
CA VAL A 342 -8.13 37.39 6.13
C VAL A 342 -9.00 36.85 7.27
N TYR A 343 -8.37 36.11 8.19
CA TYR A 343 -9.00 35.60 9.40
C TYR A 343 -7.95 35.55 10.51
N ASP A 344 -8.30 36.04 11.69
CA ASP A 344 -7.50 35.95 12.90
C ASP A 344 -8.46 35.85 14.09
N HIS A 345 -8.43 34.72 14.80
CA HIS A 345 -9.30 34.48 15.93
C HIS A 345 -8.57 33.75 17.05
N LEU A 346 -8.68 34.27 18.26
CA LEU A 346 -8.22 33.63 19.48
C LEU A 346 -9.42 33.01 20.19
N THR A 347 -9.42 31.68 20.27
CA THR A 347 -10.44 30.92 21.00
C THR A 347 -10.28 31.05 22.51
N ASP A 348 -11.36 30.86 23.26
CA ASP A 348 -11.37 30.88 24.74
C ASP A 348 -10.40 29.87 25.36
N ASN A 349 -10.09 28.78 24.64
CA ASN A 349 -9.13 27.76 25.05
C ASN A 349 -7.66 28.13 24.76
N GLY A 350 -7.36 29.40 24.46
CA GLY A 350 -6.00 29.89 24.21
C GLY A 350 -5.38 29.43 22.89
N THR A 351 -6.19 28.97 21.93
CA THR A 351 -5.72 28.61 20.56
C THR A 351 -5.98 29.75 19.60
N ARG A 352 -4.95 30.24 18.92
CA ARG A 352 -5.08 31.21 17.85
C ARG A 352 -5.07 30.52 16.49
N VAL A 353 -6.03 30.88 15.64
CA VAL A 353 -6.07 30.47 14.25
C VAL A 353 -5.97 31.70 13.37
N ARG A 354 -4.97 31.72 12.49
CA ARG A 354 -4.73 32.81 11.56
C ARG A 354 -4.63 32.30 10.13
N MET A 355 -5.27 32.98 9.19
CA MET A 355 -5.30 32.60 7.78
C MET A 355 -4.94 33.77 6.88
N TRP A 356 -4.13 33.50 5.87
CA TRP A 356 -3.77 34.49 4.87
C TRP A 356 -3.38 33.83 3.53
N PRO A 357 -3.75 34.44 2.39
CA PRO A 357 -3.13 34.13 1.11
C PRO A 357 -1.66 34.55 1.13
N GLY A 358 -0.81 33.80 0.43
CA GLY A 358 0.59 34.12 0.22
C GLY A 358 1.00 33.80 -1.21
N ALA A 359 2.27 34.04 -1.51
CA ALA A 359 2.88 33.62 -2.74
C ALA A 359 4.33 33.21 -2.47
N THR A 360 4.77 32.18 -3.19
CA THR A 360 6.13 31.68 -3.09
C THR A 360 6.74 31.60 -4.48
N VAL A 361 8.04 31.82 -4.53
CA VAL A 361 8.85 31.73 -5.76
C VAL A 361 10.02 30.83 -5.49
N GLY A 362 10.29 29.90 -6.40
CA GLY A 362 11.30 28.89 -6.18
C GLY A 362 11.91 28.31 -7.45
N LEU A 363 12.82 27.38 -7.21
CA LEU A 363 13.48 26.56 -8.22
C LEU A 363 13.30 25.09 -7.86
N GLN A 364 13.02 24.28 -8.87
CA GLN A 364 12.84 22.84 -8.77
C GLN A 364 13.84 22.12 -9.66
N PHE A 365 14.41 21.03 -9.15
CA PHE A 365 15.46 20.21 -9.77
C PHE A 365 15.02 18.75 -9.91
#